data_AF-A0A183BDM1-F1
#
_entry.id   AF-A0A183BDM1-F1
#
_cell.length_a   1.000
_cell.length_b   1.000
_cell.length_c   1.000
_cell.angle_alpha   90.00
_cell.angle_beta   90.00
_cell.angle_gamma   90.00
#
_symmetry.space_group_name_H-M   'P 1'
#
loop_
_entity.id
_entity.type
_entity.pdbx_description
1 polymer ?
#
loop_
_entity_poly.entity_id
_entity_poly.type
_entity_poly.pdbx_seq_one_letter_code
_entity_poly.pdbx_strand_id
1 'polypeptide(L)'
;LNAIIPYYFLDDDYEGFPAEYFCVCPRYANYVTNVLIPNGMIKDRQVIEKLALDIVTSLEKGNARSVTLLCVLKGGFKFLGDLIAALESTIRARETILPLSVDFLRIRSYVDLLVVEDIIDTGKTMSCLLSYLKKLSPRSIRVAR
;
A
#
# COMPACT_ATOMS: atom_id res chain seq x y z
N LEU A 1 6.89 11.33 13.48
CA LEU A 1 6.28 10.42 12.49
C LEU A 1 5.03 11.11 11.98
N ASN A 2 5.17 12.04 11.05
CA ASN A 2 4.03 12.84 10.55
C ASN A 2 3.61 12.26 9.20
N ALA A 3 2.62 11.37 9.23
CA ALA A 3 1.94 10.89 8.05
C ALA A 3 0.45 11.18 8.24
N ILE A 4 -0.07 12.17 7.52
CA ILE A 4 -1.51 12.37 7.34
C ILE A 4 -1.83 11.55 6.10
N ILE A 5 -2.44 10.37 6.30
CA ILE A 5 -2.94 9.46 5.25
C ILE A 5 -4.43 9.27 5.59
N PRO A 6 -5.36 9.21 4.61
CA PRO A 6 -6.77 8.97 4.91
C PRO A 6 -6.94 7.58 5.53
N TYR A 7 -7.18 7.51 6.83
CA TYR A 7 -7.70 6.29 7.45
C TYR A 7 -9.21 6.25 7.25
N TYR A 8 -9.70 5.17 6.65
CA TYR A 8 -11.07 4.74 6.92
C TYR A 8 -11.02 4.10 8.30
N PHE A 9 -11.55 4.82 9.28
CA PHE A 9 -11.78 4.25 10.60
C PHE A 9 -13.08 3.47 10.52
N LEU A 10 -12.99 2.16 10.68
CA LEU A 10 -14.15 1.31 10.88
C LEU A 10 -14.35 1.20 12.39
N ASP A 11 -15.51 1.62 12.88
CA ASP A 11 -15.85 1.48 14.29
C ASP A 11 -15.91 -0.01 14.69
N ASP A 12 -15.68 -0.32 15.96
CA ASP A 12 -15.71 -1.71 16.45
C ASP A 12 -17.10 -2.37 16.26
N ASP A 13 -18.16 -1.54 16.24
CA ASP A 13 -19.54 -1.96 15.99
C ASP A 13 -19.89 -2.03 14.49
N TYR A 14 -18.93 -1.83 13.58
CA TYR A 14 -19.16 -1.86 12.15
C TYR A 14 -19.26 -3.29 11.62
N GLU A 15 -20.47 -3.72 11.27
CA GLU A 15 -20.74 -5.07 10.78
C GLU A 15 -20.54 -5.23 9.25
N GLY A 16 -20.24 -4.16 8.52
CA GLY A 16 -20.15 -4.20 7.06
C GLY A 16 -21.50 -4.36 6.36
N PHE A 17 -21.45 -4.74 5.09
CA PHE A 17 -22.64 -4.91 4.25
C PHE A 17 -22.95 -6.39 4.01
N PRO A 18 -24.22 -6.83 4.04
CA PRO A 18 -24.58 -8.21 3.69
C PRO A 18 -24.04 -8.64 2.33
N ALA A 19 -23.43 -9.83 2.25
CA ALA A 19 -22.78 -10.33 1.04
C ALA A 19 -23.76 -10.51 -0.14
N GLU A 20 -25.05 -10.69 0.14
CA GLU A 20 -26.13 -10.80 -0.85
C GLU A 20 -26.29 -9.58 -1.76
N TYR A 21 -25.85 -8.39 -1.32
CA TYR A 21 -25.89 -7.17 -2.13
C TYR A 21 -24.70 -7.03 -3.08
N PHE A 22 -23.79 -7.99 -3.10
CA PHE A 22 -22.56 -7.94 -3.88
C PHE A 22 -22.40 -9.17 -4.77
N CYS A 23 -21.64 -8.97 -5.85
CA CYS A 23 -21.21 -10.07 -6.71
C CYS A 23 -20.07 -10.85 -6.03
N VAL A 24 -20.41 -11.82 -5.19
CA VAL A 24 -19.46 -12.76 -4.57
C VAL A 24 -19.34 -14.01 -5.44
N CYS A 25 -18.15 -14.60 -5.51
CA CYS A 25 -17.95 -15.87 -6.21
C CYS A 25 -18.88 -16.95 -5.63
N PRO A 26 -19.68 -17.67 -6.43
CA PRO A 26 -20.65 -18.65 -5.92
C PRO A 26 -20.04 -19.73 -5.03
N ARG A 27 -18.75 -20.07 -5.24
CA ARG A 27 -18.00 -21.02 -4.40
C ARG A 27 -17.85 -20.55 -2.95
N TYR A 28 -17.81 -19.23 -2.73
CA TYR A 28 -17.62 -18.62 -1.42
C TYR A 28 -18.92 -18.10 -0.80
N ALA A 29 -20.06 -18.24 -1.49
CA ALA A 29 -21.35 -17.68 -1.04
C ALA A 29 -21.75 -18.17 0.37
N ASN A 30 -21.44 -19.42 0.72
CA ASN A 30 -21.76 -19.99 2.03
C ASN A 30 -20.71 -19.68 3.12
N TYR A 31 -19.59 -19.04 2.76
CA TYR A 31 -18.47 -18.76 3.65
C TYR A 31 -18.27 -17.27 3.93
N VAL A 32 -18.99 -16.40 3.22
CA VAL A 32 -18.87 -14.94 3.32
C VAL A 32 -20.22 -14.38 3.73
N THR A 33 -20.30 -13.88 4.96
CA THR A 33 -21.54 -13.30 5.50
C THR A 33 -21.67 -11.82 5.16
N ASN A 34 -20.59 -11.06 5.39
CA ASN A 34 -20.57 -9.61 5.23
C ASN A 34 -19.31 -9.17 4.43
N VAL A 35 -19.48 -8.14 3.62
CA VAL A 35 -18.41 -7.41 2.94
C VAL A 35 -18.07 -6.18 3.77
N LEU A 36 -16.89 -6.17 4.39
CA LEU A 36 -16.44 -5.05 5.22
C LEU A 36 -16.06 -3.84 4.37
N ILE A 37 -15.26 -4.05 3.33
CA ILE A 37 -14.81 -2.96 2.43
C ILE A 37 -15.06 -3.41 0.98
N PRO A 38 -16.05 -2.81 0.29
CA PRO A 38 -16.30 -3.08 -1.12
C PRO A 38 -15.08 -2.78 -2.00
N ASN A 39 -14.89 -3.55 -3.07
CA ASN A 39 -13.77 -3.30 -3.99
C ASN A 39 -13.80 -1.90 -4.61
N GLY A 40 -14.99 -1.33 -4.81
CA GLY A 40 -15.18 0.03 -5.28
C GLY A 40 -14.69 1.09 -4.30
N MET A 41 -14.75 0.83 -2.98
CA MET A 41 -14.21 1.74 -1.95
C MET A 41 -12.68 1.64 -1.85
N ILE A 42 -12.11 0.44 -2.01
CA ILE A 42 -10.65 0.25 -2.05
C ILE A 42 -10.06 0.93 -3.29
N LYS A 43 -10.69 0.71 -4.44
CA LYS A 43 -10.30 1.33 -5.71
C LYS A 43 -10.81 2.75 -5.85
N ASP A 44 -11.54 3.25 -4.86
CA ASP A 44 -12.08 4.59 -4.94
C ASP A 44 -10.89 5.52 -5.18
N ARG A 45 -11.04 6.27 -6.25
CA ARG A 45 -10.02 7.14 -6.82
C ARG A 45 -9.46 8.03 -5.72
N GLN A 46 -10.30 8.48 -4.79
CA GLN A 46 -9.87 9.32 -3.67
C GLN A 46 -8.92 8.63 -2.69
N VAL A 47 -8.97 7.31 -2.50
CA VAL A 47 -8.15 6.59 -1.50
C VAL A 47 -6.78 6.31 -2.05
N ILE A 48 -6.74 5.57 -3.16
CA ILE A 48 -5.51 5.16 -3.81
C ILE A 48 -4.77 6.38 -4.39
N GLU A 49 -5.47 7.36 -4.99
CA GLU A 49 -4.80 8.57 -5.48
C GLU A 49 -4.29 9.46 -4.35
N LYS A 50 -5.03 9.60 -3.24
CA LYS A 50 -4.54 10.39 -2.10
C LYS A 50 -3.33 9.73 -1.46
N LEU A 51 -3.35 8.41 -1.27
CA LEU A 51 -2.20 7.65 -0.81
C LEU A 51 -1.00 7.84 -1.76
N ALA A 52 -1.21 7.72 -3.07
CA ALA A 52 -0.16 7.97 -4.06
C ALA A 52 0.39 9.40 -3.99
N LEU A 53 -0.49 10.40 -3.86
CA LEU A 53 -0.13 11.81 -3.72
C LEU A 53 0.72 12.06 -2.46
N ASP A 54 0.35 11.47 -1.33
CA ASP A 54 1.07 11.60 -0.07
C ASP A 54 2.45 10.94 -0.15
N ILE A 55 2.52 9.76 -0.77
CA ILE A 55 3.78 9.04 -1.03
C ILE A 55 4.70 9.89 -1.91
N VAL A 56 4.23 10.34 -3.08
CA VAL A 56 5.03 11.14 -4.02
C VAL A 56 5.49 12.44 -3.36
N THR A 57 4.58 13.16 -2.69
CA THR A 57 4.92 14.40 -1.96
C THR A 57 5.98 14.14 -0.89
N SER A 58 5.90 13.01 -0.19
CA SER A 58 6.90 12.67 0.82
C SER A 58 8.24 12.26 0.23
N LEU A 59 8.27 11.69 -0.97
CA LEU A 59 9.49 11.30 -1.67
C LEU A 59 10.19 12.52 -2.29
N GLU A 60 9.43 13.45 -2.85
CA GLU A 60 9.92 14.75 -3.32
C GLU A 60 10.59 15.53 -2.20
N LYS A 61 9.93 15.67 -1.03
CA LYS A 61 10.51 16.32 0.16
C LYS A 61 11.80 15.66 0.65
N GLY A 62 11.96 14.36 0.37
CA GLY A 62 13.15 13.59 0.72
C GLY A 62 14.25 13.64 -0.33
N ASN A 63 14.07 14.37 -1.45
CA ASN A 63 14.95 14.37 -2.62
C ASN A 63 15.29 12.95 -3.11
N ALA A 64 14.32 12.04 -3.07
CA ALA A 64 14.49 10.67 -3.55
C ALA A 64 14.76 10.67 -5.06
N ARG A 65 15.80 9.93 -5.49
CA ARG A 65 16.19 9.84 -6.91
C ARG A 65 15.55 8.66 -7.64
N SER A 66 15.17 7.62 -6.91
CA SER A 66 14.51 6.42 -7.43
C SER A 66 13.89 5.68 -6.24
N VAL A 67 12.77 4.99 -6.45
CA VAL A 67 12.08 4.28 -5.37
C VAL A 67 11.82 2.85 -5.76
N THR A 68 12.14 1.94 -4.84
CA THR A 68 11.84 0.52 -4.98
C THR A 68 10.67 0.16 -4.06
N LEU A 69 9.57 -0.28 -4.66
CA LEU A 69 8.41 -0.82 -3.97
C LEU A 69 8.69 -2.29 -3.62
N LEU A 70 8.68 -2.60 -2.33
CA LEU A 70 8.85 -3.95 -1.82
C LEU A 70 7.49 -4.53 -1.41
N CYS A 71 7.04 -5.55 -2.15
CA CYS A 71 5.79 -6.26 -1.83
C CYS A 71 6.09 -7.50 -0.98
N VAL A 72 5.57 -7.53 0.24
CA VAL A 72 5.93 -8.56 1.25
C VAL A 72 5.13 -9.84 1.10
N LEU A 73 3.85 -9.75 0.69
CA LEU A 73 2.91 -10.87 0.67
C LEU A 73 2.22 -11.03 -0.68
N LYS A 74 1.82 -12.27 -0.99
CA LYS A 74 1.04 -12.59 -2.21
C LYS A 74 -0.32 -11.87 -2.24
N GLY A 75 -0.91 -11.58 -1.08
CA GLY A 75 -2.19 -10.86 -0.95
C GLY A 75 -2.11 -9.39 -1.36
N GLY A 76 -0.98 -8.74 -1.10
CA GLY A 76 -0.74 -7.32 -1.41
C GLY A 76 -0.50 -7.03 -2.88
N PHE A 77 -0.34 -8.03 -3.75
CA PHE A 77 -0.04 -7.80 -5.18
C PHE A 77 -1.14 -7.02 -5.90
N LYS A 78 -2.41 -7.28 -5.58
CA LYS A 78 -3.54 -6.57 -6.20
C LYS A 78 -3.55 -5.08 -5.81
N PHE A 79 -3.37 -4.81 -4.51
CA PHE A 79 -3.26 -3.45 -3.98
C PHE A 79 -2.05 -2.71 -4.55
N LEU A 80 -0.90 -3.38 -4.61
CA LEU A 80 0.31 -2.83 -5.22
C LEU A 80 0.09 -2.45 -6.68
N GLY A 81 -0.60 -3.27 -7.46
CA GLY A 81 -0.94 -2.97 -8.86
C GLY A 81 -1.77 -1.70 -8.99
N ASP A 82 -2.83 -1.57 -8.19
CA ASP A 82 -3.67 -0.37 -8.16
C ASP A 82 -2.87 0.87 -7.71
N LEU A 83 -1.99 0.72 -6.70
CA LEU A 83 -1.13 1.79 -6.20
C LEU A 83 -0.07 2.24 -7.23
N ILE A 84 0.57 1.32 -7.95
CA ILE A 84 1.56 1.67 -8.99
C ILE A 84 0.92 2.53 -10.08
N ALA A 85 -0.28 2.16 -10.55
CA ALA A 85 -0.98 2.93 -11.56
C ALA A 85 -1.25 4.38 -11.09
N ALA A 86 -1.66 4.55 -9.83
CA ALA A 86 -1.89 5.87 -9.26
C ALA A 86 -0.60 6.66 -8.99
N LEU A 87 0.48 6.00 -8.57
CA LEU A 87 1.80 6.63 -8.43
C LEU A 87 2.31 7.12 -9.79
N GLU A 88 2.25 6.30 -10.83
CA GLU A 88 2.63 6.72 -12.19
C GLU A 88 1.79 7.90 -12.68
N SER A 89 0.48 7.85 -12.46
CA SER A 89 -0.42 8.95 -12.83
C SER A 89 -0.04 10.24 -12.08
N THR A 90 0.23 10.15 -10.78
CA THR A 90 0.64 11.29 -9.94
C THR A 90 1.99 11.86 -10.35
N ILE A 91 2.98 11.01 -10.61
CA ILE A 91 4.32 11.40 -11.04
C ILE A 91 4.27 12.16 -12.36
N ARG A 92 3.48 11.65 -13.33
CA ARG A 92 3.24 12.31 -14.62
C ARG A 92 2.54 13.65 -14.46
N ALA A 93 1.48 13.69 -13.63
CA ALA A 93 0.72 14.92 -13.38
C ALA A 93 1.55 16.03 -12.71
N ARG A 94 2.57 15.65 -11.92
CA ARG A 94 3.49 16.59 -11.26
C ARG A 94 4.76 16.90 -12.06
N GLU A 95 4.93 16.30 -13.25
CA GLU A 95 6.14 16.42 -14.07
C GLU A 95 7.43 16.06 -13.31
N THR A 96 7.34 15.10 -12.38
CA THR A 96 8.48 14.67 -11.56
C THR A 96 9.22 13.51 -12.22
N ILE A 97 10.54 13.48 -12.05
CA ILE A 97 11.38 12.38 -12.53
C ILE A 97 11.66 11.45 -11.36
N LEU A 98 10.76 10.49 -11.14
CA LEU A 98 10.88 9.51 -10.06
C LEU A 98 10.71 8.07 -10.61
N PRO A 99 11.81 7.41 -11.00
CA PRO A 99 11.76 6.02 -11.44
C PRO A 99 11.25 5.11 -10.33
N LEU A 100 10.22 4.32 -10.65
CA LEU A 100 9.66 3.28 -9.78
C LEU A 100 10.16 1.91 -10.22
N SER A 101 10.64 1.10 -9.29
CA SER A 101 10.92 -0.32 -9.49
C SER A 101 10.13 -1.16 -8.49
N VAL A 102 9.74 -2.36 -8.88
CA VAL A 102 9.02 -3.30 -8.00
C VAL A 102 9.90 -4.50 -7.75
N ASP A 103 10.07 -4.86 -6.48
CA ASP A 103 10.79 -6.05 -6.04
C ASP A 103 9.97 -6.80 -4.98
N PHE A 104 10.13 -8.13 -4.93
CA PHE A 104 9.38 -8.99 -3.98
C PHE A 104 10.24 -9.50 -2.82
N LEU A 105 11.56 -9.48 -2.96
CA LEU A 105 12.48 -10.12 -2.01
C LEU A 105 13.90 -9.56 -2.09
N ARG A 106 14.31 -9.09 -3.27
CA ARG A 106 15.68 -8.64 -3.49
C ARG A 106 15.79 -7.15 -3.18
N ILE A 107 16.72 -6.84 -2.29
CA ILE A 107 16.92 -5.48 -1.81
C ILE A 107 18.36 -5.11 -2.08
N ARG A 108 18.54 -3.93 -2.67
CA ARG A 108 19.85 -3.36 -2.94
C ARG A 108 20.17 -2.33 -1.85
N SER A 109 21.43 -2.26 -1.44
CA SER A 109 21.89 -1.19 -0.55
C SER A 109 21.72 0.18 -1.21
N TYR A 110 21.61 1.25 -0.41
CA TYR A 110 21.56 2.64 -0.88
C TYR A 110 20.34 3.05 -1.73
N VAL A 111 19.25 2.28 -1.71
CA VAL A 111 17.97 2.62 -2.37
C VAL A 111 16.95 3.18 -1.38
N ASP A 112 16.00 3.98 -1.89
CA ASP A 112 14.82 4.41 -1.14
C ASP A 112 13.74 3.32 -1.25
N LEU A 113 13.36 2.74 -0.11
CA LEU A 113 12.41 1.63 -0.04
C LEU A 113 11.03 2.10 0.39
N LEU A 114 10.01 1.67 -0.36
CA LEU A 114 8.61 1.73 0.04
C LEU A 114 8.09 0.31 0.26
N VAL A 115 7.93 -0.09 1.51
CA VAL A 115 7.34 -1.38 1.87
C VAL A 115 5.83 -1.27 1.76
N VAL A 116 5.21 -2.18 1.02
CA VAL A 116 3.77 -2.25 0.82
C VAL A 116 3.26 -3.55 1.44
N GLU A 117 2.38 -3.42 2.43
CA GLU A 117 1.62 -4.54 3.01
C GLU A 117 0.12 -4.29 2.83
N ASP A 118 -0.65 -5.38 2.74
CA ASP A 118 -2.11 -5.34 2.63
C ASP A 118 -2.79 -5.19 3.99
N ILE A 119 -2.27 -5.82 5.05
CA ILE A 119 -2.83 -5.77 6.41
C ILE A 119 -1.70 -5.75 7.44
N ILE A 120 -1.81 -4.83 8.41
CA ILE A 120 -1.00 -4.82 9.63
C ILE A 120 -1.85 -5.29 10.81
N ASP A 121 -1.55 -6.47 11.34
CA ASP A 121 -2.18 -6.99 12.56
C ASP A 121 -1.28 -6.70 13.79
N THR A 122 -0.60 -7.69 14.35
CA THR A 122 0.29 -7.50 15.52
C THR A 122 1.56 -6.68 15.26
N GLY A 123 1.85 -6.36 13.99
CA GLY A 123 3.06 -5.63 13.59
C GLY A 123 4.38 -6.40 13.74
N LYS A 124 4.36 -7.67 14.19
CA LYS A 124 5.57 -8.50 14.37
C LYS A 124 6.30 -8.75 13.04
N THR A 125 5.56 -9.02 11.97
CA THR A 125 6.10 -9.20 10.61
C THR A 125 6.87 -7.96 10.19
N MET A 126 6.24 -6.78 10.26
CA MET A 126 6.90 -5.51 9.96
C MET A 126 8.09 -5.20 10.86
N SER A 127 8.01 -5.50 12.15
CA SER A 127 9.12 -5.27 13.08
C SER A 127 10.34 -6.11 12.72
N CYS A 128 10.13 -7.40 12.39
CA CYS A 128 11.17 -8.30 11.93
C CYS A 128 11.75 -7.85 10.58
N LEU A 129 10.87 -7.53 9.62
CA LEU A 129 11.25 -7.09 8.29
C LEU A 129 12.07 -5.81 8.37
N LEU A 130 11.59 -4.76 9.04
CA LEU A 130 12.31 -3.50 9.21
C LEU A 130 13.67 -3.69 9.89
N SER A 131 13.77 -4.62 10.84
CA SER A 131 15.05 -4.96 11.49
C SER A 131 16.03 -5.61 10.53
N TYR A 132 15.55 -6.44 9.61
CA TYR A 132 16.35 -7.00 8.53
C TYR A 132 16.76 -5.93 7.51
N LEU A 133 15.81 -5.09 7.06
CA LEU A 133 16.04 -4.01 6.09
C LEU A 133 17.11 -3.02 6.56
N LYS A 134 17.07 -2.63 7.84
CA LYS A 134 18.05 -1.70 8.41
C LYS A 134 19.49 -2.22 8.33
N LYS A 135 19.70 -3.54 8.38
CA LYS A 135 21.04 -4.15 8.26
C LYS A 135 21.63 -4.01 6.85
N LEU A 136 20.80 -3.77 5.83
CA LEU A 136 21.22 -3.63 4.43
C LEU A 136 21.63 -2.18 4.07
N SER A 137 21.58 -1.26 5.04
CA SER A 137 21.88 0.17 4.88
C SER A 137 21.18 0.82 3.66
N PRO A 138 19.82 0.73 3.57
CA PRO A 138 19.07 1.47 2.56
C PRO A 138 19.17 2.98 2.84
N ARG A 139 18.89 3.80 1.83
CA ARG A 139 18.91 5.27 1.96
C ARG A 139 17.74 5.76 2.82
N SER A 140 16.56 5.19 2.59
CA SER A 140 15.37 5.45 3.40
C SER A 140 14.44 4.23 3.36
N ILE A 141 13.61 4.10 4.40
CA ILE A 141 12.55 3.08 4.47
C ILE A 141 11.25 3.78 4.84
N ARG A 142 10.21 3.56 4.05
CA ARG A 142 8.84 4.02 4.26
C ARG A 142 7.90 2.83 4.18
N VAL A 143 6.72 2.94 4.81
CA VAL A 143 5.71 1.89 4.83
C VAL A 143 4.39 2.49 4.35
N ALA A 144 3.74 1.83 3.39
CA ALA A 144 2.38 2.11 2.97
C ALA A 144 1.45 1.01 3.52
N ARG A 145 0.32 1.44 4.07
CA ARG A 145 -0.77 0.65 4.63
C ARG A 145 -2.09 1.32 4.31
#